data_AF-A0A7X2MS16-F1
#
_entry.id   AF-A0A7X2MS16-F1
#
_cell.length_a   1.000
_cell.length_b   1.000
_cell.length_c   1.000
_cell.angle_alpha   90.00
_cell.angle_beta   90.00
_cell.angle_gamma   90.00
#
_symmetry.space_group_name_H-M   'P 1'
#
loop_
_entity.id
_entity.type
_entity.pdbx_description
1 polymer ?
#
loop_
_entity_poly.entity_id
_entity_poly.type
_entity_poly.pdbx_seq_one_letter_code
_entity_poly.pdbx_strand_id
1 'polypeptide(L)' 'ITRRVSGFKLVPYNIPRGNLAAYYPETNPLVPLNSFGDDSGTPTSKSVPVKLELSEALADQRIA' A
#
# COMPACT_ATOMS: atom_id res chain seq x y z
N ILE A 1 10.09 12.50 5.00
CA ILE A 1 9.74 11.80 3.74
C ILE A 1 8.25 11.52 3.76
N THR A 2 7.50 12.02 2.79
CA THR A 2 6.09 11.68 2.60
C THR A 2 6.00 10.46 1.69
N ARG A 3 5.41 9.36 2.18
CA ARG A 3 5.20 8.13 1.40
C ARG A 3 3.74 8.09 0.93
N ARG A 4 3.51 8.08 -0.38
CA ARG A 4 2.18 8.03 -0.98
C ARG A 4 2.23 7.23 -2.27
N VAL A 5 1.16 6.47 -2.51
CA VAL A 5 0.88 5.80 -3.78
C VAL A 5 -0.58 6.12 -4.15
N SER A 6 -0.91 6.13 -5.44
CA SER A 6 -2.23 6.55 -5.95
C SER A 6 -2.64 5.71 -7.17
N GLY A 7 -3.87 5.91 -7.67
CA GLY A 7 -4.37 5.17 -8.84
C GLY A 7 -4.86 3.74 -8.54
N PHE A 8 -5.11 3.41 -7.27
CA PHE A 8 -5.62 2.10 -6.87
C PHE A 8 -7.15 2.07 -6.88
N LYS A 9 -7.70 0.91 -7.24
CA LYS A 9 -9.12 0.61 -7.04
C LYS A 9 -9.30 -0.14 -5.73
N LEU A 10 -10.13 0.40 -4.83
CA LEU A 10 -10.52 -0.30 -3.61
C LEU A 10 -11.62 -1.31 -3.95
N VAL A 11 -11.40 -2.58 -3.58
CA VAL A 11 -12.34 -3.69 -3.82
C VAL A 11 -12.65 -4.35 -2.48
N PRO A 12 -13.93 -4.57 -2.14
CA PRO A 12 -14.30 -5.24 -0.90
C PRO A 12 -13.90 -6.72 -0.94
N TYR A 13 -13.31 -7.20 0.15
CA TYR A 13 -13.00 -8.61 0.39
C TYR A 13 -13.43 -9.02 1.80
N ASN A 14 -13.66 -10.31 2.00
CA ASN A 14 -13.94 -10.88 3.32
C ASN A 14 -12.65 -10.99 4.14
N ILE A 15 -12.18 -9.87 4.68
CA ILE A 15 -11.01 -9.77 5.57
C ILE A 15 -11.40 -9.01 6.85
N PRO A 16 -10.67 -9.17 7.98
CA PRO A 16 -11.03 -8.50 9.22
C PRO A 16 -11.01 -6.97 9.08
N ARG A 17 -12.03 -6.32 9.65
CA ARG A 17 -12.19 -4.86 9.60
C ARG A 17 -10.91 -4.13 10.06
N GLY A 18 -10.53 -3.10 9.32
CA GLY A 18 -9.34 -2.30 9.60
C GLY A 18 -8.06 -2.80 8.93
N ASN A 19 -8.10 -3.98 8.31
CA ASN A 19 -7.02 -4.47 7.46
C ASN A 19 -7.29 -4.17 5.99
N LEU A 20 -6.21 -4.18 5.22
CA LEU A 20 -6.21 -4.08 3.77
C LEU A 20 -5.11 -4.97 3.21
N ALA A 21 -5.28 -5.37 1.96
CA ALA A 21 -4.25 -6.04 1.19
C ALA A 21 -4.03 -5.26 -0.10
N ALA A 22 -2.81 -5.33 -0.62
CA ALA A 22 -2.45 -4.79 -1.91
C ALA A 22 -1.61 -5.82 -2.66
N TYR A 23 -1.57 -5.68 -3.98
CA TYR A 23 -0.69 -6.49 -4.79
C TYR A 23 0.77 -6.07 -4.56
N TYR A 24 1.66 -7.05 -4.60
CA TYR A 24 3.10 -6.83 -4.59
C TYR A 24 3.57 -6.72 -6.05
N PRO A 25 4.43 -5.73 -6.39
CA PRO A 25 5.17 -4.81 -5.51
C PRO A 25 4.57 -3.40 -5.35
N GLU A 26 3.33 -3.17 -5.76
CA GLU A 26 2.77 -1.83 -6.03
C GLU A 26 2.75 -0.89 -4.82
N THR A 27 2.68 -1.42 -3.59
CA THR A 27 2.72 -0.63 -2.35
C THR A 27 4.06 -0.65 -1.62
N ASN A 28 5.11 -1.22 -2.20
CA ASN A 28 6.46 -1.21 -1.60
C ASN A 28 6.97 0.20 -1.24
N PRO A 29 6.68 1.27 -2.00
CA PRO A 29 7.07 2.64 -1.61
C PRO A 29 6.51 3.09 -0.24
N LEU A 30 5.48 2.43 0.29
CA LEU A 30 4.93 2.71 1.62
C LEU A 30 5.73 2.07 2.76
N VAL A 31 6.58 1.06 2.47
CA VAL A 31 7.33 0.34 3.50
C VAL A 31 8.41 1.26 4.11
N PRO A 32 8.47 1.37 5.45
CA PRO A 32 9.51 2.14 6.11
C PRO A 32 10.85 1.38 6.11
N LEU A 33 11.83 1.86 5.35
CA LEU A 33 13.18 1.24 5.34
C LEU A 33 13.97 1.47 6.63
N ASN A 34 13.55 2.42 7.48
CA ASN A 34 14.15 2.67 8.78
C ASN A 34 13.54 1.83 9.91
N SER A 35 12.56 0.98 9.61
CA SER A 35 12.00 0.02 10.55
C SER A 35 12.27 -1.38 10.01
N PHE A 36 13.05 -2.14 10.78
CA PHE A 36 13.52 -3.47 10.41
C PHE A 36 13.55 -4.34 11.66
N GLY A 37 13.47 -5.65 11.48
CA GLY A 37 13.60 -6.59 12.59
C GLY A 37 15.04 -6.65 13.11
N ASP A 38 15.20 -6.60 14.43
CA ASP A 38 16.50 -6.44 15.11
C ASP A 38 17.58 -7.42 14.63
N ASP A 39 17.23 -8.70 14.47
CA ASP A 39 18.20 -9.74 14.08
C ASP A 39 18.34 -9.93 12.56
N SER A 40 17.28 -9.65 11.81
CA SER A 40 17.20 -10.00 10.38
C SER A 40 17.65 -8.86 9.46
N GLY A 41 17.57 -7.62 9.92
CA GLY A 41 17.71 -6.43 9.07
C GLY A 41 16.63 -6.32 7.97
N THR A 42 15.60 -7.16 7.99
CA THR A 42 14.54 -7.13 6.98
C THR A 42 13.53 -6.01 7.30
N PRO A 43 13.11 -5.19 6.31
CA PRO A 43 12.12 -4.15 6.54
C PRO A 43 10.78 -4.72 7.05
N THR A 44 10.11 -3.98 7.94
CA THR A 44 8.80 -4.36 8.49
C THR A 44 7.69 -4.14 7.44
N SER A 45 7.52 -5.09 6.52
CA SER A 45 6.59 -4.97 5.37
C SER A 45 5.20 -5.57 5.56
N LYS A 46 5.02 -6.47 6.55
CA LYS A 46 3.76 -7.23 6.73
C LYS A 46 2.64 -6.43 7.40
N SER A 47 2.99 -5.37 8.15
CA SER A 47 2.03 -4.53 8.87
C SER A 47 2.49 -3.09 8.82
N VAL A 48 2.02 -2.36 7.81
CA VAL A 48 2.32 -0.95 7.62
C VAL A 48 1.03 -0.14 7.86
N PRO A 49 1.00 0.77 8.86
CA PRO A 49 -0.16 1.63 9.06
C PRO A 49 -0.27 2.62 7.90
N VAL A 50 -1.47 2.74 7.33
CA VAL A 50 -1.75 3.62 6.20
C VAL A 50 -3.04 4.40 6.41
N LYS A 51 -3.21 5.48 5.65
CA LYS A 51 -4.45 6.23 5.53
C LYS A 51 -4.94 6.14 4.09
N LEU A 52 -6.25 5.97 3.94
CA LEU A 52 -6.90 5.98 2.64
C LEU A 52 -7.43 7.38 2.36
N GLU A 53 -7.16 7.86 1.15
CA GLU A 53 -7.71 9.10 0.63
C GLU A 53 -8.18 8.84 -0.80
N LEU A 54 -9.21 9.56 -1.23
CA LEU A 54 -9.66 9.48 -2.62
C LEU A 54 -8.51 9.94 -3.53
N SER A 55 -8.16 9.11 -4.50
CA SER A 55 -7.23 9.49 -5.57
C SER A 55 -7.96 10.36 -6.57
N GLU A 56 -7.27 11.36 -7.14
CA GLU A 56 -7.74 11.98 -8.37
C GLU A 56 -7.90 10.91 -9.45
N ALA A 57 -9.00 10.99 -10.20
CA ALA A 57 -9.26 10.08 -11.30
C ALA A 57 -8.27 10.39 -12.43
N LEU A 58 -7.40 9.43 -12.75
CA LEU A 58 -6.67 9.46 -14.01
C LEU A 58 -7.69 9.20 -15.12
N ALA A 59 -7.71 10.07 -16.14
CA ALA A 59 -8.53 9.85 -17.33
C ALA A 59 -8.27 8.45 -17.88
N ASP A 60 -9.34 7.68 -18.15
CA ASP A 60 -9.30 6.27 -18.53
C ASP A 60 -8.25 6.03 -19.64
N GLN A 61 -7.12 5.42 -19.29
CA GLN A 61 -6.11 4.93 -20.24
C GLN A 61 -6.38 3.46 -20.59
N ARG A 62 -7.66 3.07 -20.70
CA ARG A 62 -8.01 1.75 -21.21
C ARG A 62 -7.77 1.75 -22.72
N ILE A 63 -6.71 1.08 -23.16
CA ILE A 63 -6.56 0.71 -24.57
C ILE A 63 -7.64 -0.34 -24.82
N ALA A 64 -8.61 0.01 -25.67
CA ALA A 64 -9.67 -0.88 -26.14
C ALA A 64 -9.10 -2.03 -26.98
#